data_AF-A0A955LRU8-F1
#
_entry.id   AF-A0A955LRU8-F1
#
_cell.length_a   1.000
_cell.length_b   1.000
_cell.length_c   1.000
_cell.angle_alpha   90.00
_cell.angle_beta   90.00
_cell.angle_gamma   90.00
#
_symmetry.space_group_name_H-M   'P 1'
#
loop_
_entity.id
_entity.type
_entity.pdbx_description
1 polymer ?
#
loop_
_entity_poly.entity_id
_entity_poly.type
_entity_poly.pdbx_seq_one_letter_code
_entity_poly.pdbx_strand_id
1 'polypeptide(L)'
;WLQTKVNEYDGTTVTLSNGKQIRTKNLIWAAGVTGAVLPGLNPDVVLPNNRLKVNPFNQVEGYDDIYAIGDLAAMITEETPKGHPQLAPVAIAQAKMLAKNLGRTLKNQPLKPFSYKSYGVMATIGRNNAVVDLKFTRFGGRFGWYCWLFIHLMSLVGFRNKVVAFINWAWNYFSYDRGLRLIIRSLDRRSVNYQTIENDRRKSHSGHPSS
;
A
#
# COMPACT_ATOMS: atom_id res chain seq x y z
N TRP A 1 10.18 12.51 -14.38
CA TRP A 1 9.84 11.07 -14.29
C TRP A 1 8.37 10.82 -14.00
N LEU A 2 7.47 11.77 -14.32
CA LEU A 2 6.03 11.53 -14.23
C LEU A 2 5.57 10.85 -15.54
N GLN A 3 4.40 10.22 -15.55
CA GLN A 3 3.79 9.56 -16.72
C GLN A 3 4.53 8.34 -17.30
N THR A 4 5.32 7.63 -16.48
CA THR A 4 6.00 6.40 -16.89
C THR A 4 5.57 5.25 -15.99
N LYS A 5 5.25 4.09 -16.57
CA LYS A 5 4.91 2.86 -15.83
C LYS A 5 6.07 1.88 -15.89
N VAL A 6 6.18 1.01 -14.90
CA VAL A 6 7.11 -0.13 -14.94
C VAL A 6 6.47 -1.22 -15.79
N ASN A 7 7.19 -1.71 -16.79
CA ASN A 7 6.78 -2.84 -17.62
C ASN A 7 7.38 -4.15 -17.12
N GLU A 8 8.67 -4.12 -16.77
CA GLU A 8 9.42 -5.33 -16.42
C GLU A 8 10.51 -5.03 -15.40
N TYR A 9 10.86 -6.04 -14.60
CA TYR A 9 12.02 -6.04 -13.72
C TYR A 9 12.68 -7.42 -13.71
N ASP A 10 13.94 -7.49 -14.15
CA ASP A 10 14.72 -8.73 -14.24
C ASP A 10 15.53 -9.06 -12.96
N GLY A 11 15.35 -8.27 -11.89
CA GLY A 11 16.16 -8.35 -10.67
C GLY A 11 17.36 -7.41 -10.63
N THR A 12 17.75 -6.82 -11.77
CA THR A 12 18.88 -5.89 -11.89
C THR A 12 18.57 -4.63 -12.68
N THR A 13 17.57 -4.67 -13.55
CA THR A 13 17.18 -3.61 -14.47
C THR A 13 15.66 -3.50 -14.51
N VAL A 14 15.16 -2.30 -14.28
CA VAL A 14 13.74 -1.94 -14.45
C VAL A 14 13.56 -1.34 -15.83
N THR A 15 12.66 -1.90 -16.61
CA THR A 15 12.27 -1.37 -17.92
C THR A 15 10.96 -0.59 -17.80
N LEU A 16 10.99 0.67 -18.24
CA LEU A 16 9.83 1.56 -18.21
C LEU A 16 9.06 1.52 -19.54
N SER A 17 7.81 1.97 -19.49
CA SER A 17 6.90 2.01 -20.65
C SER A 17 7.38 2.86 -21.83
N ASN A 18 8.35 3.75 -21.61
CA ASN A 18 8.97 4.57 -22.67
C ASN A 18 10.30 3.97 -23.18
N GLY A 19 10.59 2.70 -22.87
CA GLY A 19 11.82 2.00 -23.26
C GLY A 19 13.04 2.35 -22.41
N LYS A 20 12.95 3.31 -21.48
CA LYS A 20 14.07 3.66 -20.60
C LYS A 20 14.33 2.56 -19.59
N GLN A 21 15.61 2.24 -19.40
CA GLN A 21 16.06 1.26 -18.43
C GLN A 21 16.74 1.92 -17.22
N ILE A 22 16.46 1.40 -16.03
CA ILE A 22 17.07 1.85 -14.77
C ILE A 22 17.72 0.65 -14.09
N ARG A 23 19.05 0.67 -13.97
CA ARG A 23 19.78 -0.37 -13.23
C ARG A 23 19.56 -0.20 -11.73
N THR A 24 18.97 -1.21 -11.09
CA THR A 24 18.79 -1.28 -9.64
C THR A 24 18.66 -2.72 -9.15
N LYS A 25 19.30 -3.01 -8.02
CA LYS A 25 19.09 -4.27 -7.28
C LYS A 25 17.98 -4.17 -6.23
N ASN A 26 17.49 -2.95 -5.97
CA ASN A 26 16.45 -2.68 -4.99
C ASN A 26 15.23 -2.10 -5.72
N LEU A 27 14.16 -2.88 -5.80
CA LEU A 27 12.86 -2.43 -6.27
C LEU A 27 11.87 -2.43 -5.10
N ILE A 28 11.32 -1.26 -4.78
CA ILE A 28 10.24 -1.11 -3.80
C ILE A 28 8.94 -0.93 -4.57
N TRP A 29 8.03 -1.91 -4.48
CA TRP A 29 6.74 -1.87 -5.16
C TRP A 29 5.66 -1.34 -4.21
N ALA A 30 5.21 -0.11 -4.45
CA ALA A 30 4.12 0.52 -3.71
C ALA A 30 2.90 0.82 -4.61
N ALA A 31 2.84 0.20 -5.80
CA ALA A 31 1.71 0.38 -6.72
C ALA A 31 0.50 -0.46 -6.27
N GLY A 32 -0.69 -0.04 -6.74
CA GLY A 32 -1.98 -0.42 -6.20
C GLY A 32 -2.28 -1.92 -6.08
N VAL A 33 -3.21 -2.23 -5.19
CA VAL A 33 -3.77 -3.57 -4.98
C VAL A 33 -4.97 -3.82 -5.89
N THR A 34 -5.14 -5.07 -6.30
CA THR A 34 -6.29 -5.53 -7.11
C THR A 34 -7.09 -6.52 -6.28
N GLY A 35 -8.43 -6.43 -6.34
CA GLY A 35 -9.31 -7.37 -5.65
C GLY A 35 -9.18 -8.80 -6.17
N ALA A 36 -9.45 -9.79 -5.33
CA ALA A 36 -9.62 -11.16 -5.81
C ALA A 36 -10.99 -11.30 -6.47
N VAL A 37 -11.04 -11.91 -7.66
CA VAL A 37 -12.32 -12.23 -8.31
C VAL A 37 -12.91 -13.45 -7.63
N LEU A 38 -14.16 -13.33 -7.17
CA LEU A 38 -14.89 -14.45 -6.57
C LEU A 38 -15.63 -15.21 -7.68
N PRO A 39 -15.37 -16.51 -7.87
CA PRO A 39 -16.11 -17.30 -8.85
C PRO A 39 -17.60 -17.36 -8.47
N GLY A 40 -18.49 -17.25 -9.47
CA GLY A 40 -19.94 -17.33 -9.28
C GLY A 40 -20.66 -16.00 -9.08
N LEU A 41 -19.94 -14.88 -8.95
CA LEU A 41 -20.56 -13.56 -9.03
C LEU A 41 -20.87 -13.19 -10.49
N ASN A 42 -21.96 -12.44 -10.69
CA ASN A 42 -22.25 -11.85 -12.00
C ASN A 42 -21.05 -11.00 -12.49
N PRO A 43 -20.47 -11.27 -13.67
CA PRO A 43 -19.38 -10.47 -14.22
C PRO A 43 -19.69 -8.97 -14.30
N ASP A 44 -20.95 -8.58 -14.50
CA ASP A 44 -21.36 -7.18 -14.63
C ASP A 44 -21.19 -6.36 -13.35
N VAL A 45 -21.12 -7.02 -12.19
CA VAL A 45 -20.88 -6.36 -10.90
C VAL A 45 -19.39 -6.14 -10.62
N VAL A 46 -18.50 -6.73 -11.42
CA VAL A 46 -17.06 -6.63 -11.26
C VAL A 46 -16.53 -5.48 -12.13
N LEU A 47 -16.11 -4.40 -11.46
CA LEU A 47 -15.54 -3.20 -12.07
C LEU A 47 -14.01 -3.35 -12.28
N PRO A 48 -13.37 -2.43 -13.03
CA PRO A 48 -11.92 -2.39 -13.18
C PRO A 48 -11.18 -2.45 -11.83
N ASN A 49 -10.02 -3.12 -11.82
CA ASN A 49 -9.24 -3.47 -10.62
C ASN A 49 -9.96 -4.46 -9.68
N ASN A 50 -10.93 -5.22 -10.21
CA ASN A 50 -11.71 -6.25 -9.50
C ASN A 50 -12.47 -5.71 -8.28
N ARG A 51 -13.00 -4.50 -8.38
CA ARG A 51 -13.88 -3.93 -7.36
C ARG A 51 -15.31 -4.37 -7.62
N LEU A 52 -16.09 -4.56 -6.56
CA LEU A 52 -17.50 -4.94 -6.65
C LEU A 52 -18.39 -3.71 -6.61
N LYS A 53 -19.30 -3.58 -7.57
CA LYS A 53 -20.33 -2.54 -7.59
C LYS A 53 -21.31 -2.80 -6.45
N VAL A 54 -21.49 -1.81 -5.59
CA VAL A 54 -22.39 -1.91 -4.43
C VAL A 54 -23.40 -0.78 -4.41
N ASN A 55 -24.58 -1.07 -3.85
CA ASN A 55 -25.61 -0.08 -3.58
C ASN A 55 -25.27 0.76 -2.33
N PRO A 56 -26.07 1.81 -1.98
CA PRO A 56 -25.85 2.64 -0.81
C PRO A 56 -25.84 1.91 0.55
N PHE A 57 -26.26 0.65 0.60
CA PHE A 57 -26.30 -0.17 1.81
C PHE A 57 -25.14 -1.16 1.93
N ASN A 58 -24.14 -1.06 1.03
CA ASN A 58 -23.01 -1.98 0.89
C ASN A 58 -23.37 -3.38 0.37
N GLN A 59 -24.56 -3.59 -0.18
CA GLN A 59 -24.92 -4.83 -0.86
C GLN A 59 -24.33 -4.84 -2.27
N VAL A 60 -23.82 -5.98 -2.72
CA VAL A 60 -23.42 -6.18 -4.10
C VAL A 60 -24.66 -6.09 -4.99
N GLU A 61 -24.58 -5.32 -6.06
CA GLU A 61 -25.74 -5.08 -6.91
C GLU A 61 -26.31 -6.39 -7.47
N GLY A 62 -27.62 -6.57 -7.39
CA GLY A 62 -28.30 -7.82 -7.77
C GLY A 62 -28.31 -8.92 -6.70
N TYR A 63 -27.75 -8.66 -5.51
CA TYR A 63 -27.76 -9.58 -4.37
C TYR A 63 -28.23 -8.87 -3.10
N ASP A 64 -29.08 -9.51 -2.30
CA ASP A 64 -29.59 -8.95 -1.05
C ASP A 64 -28.80 -9.40 0.19
N ASP A 65 -28.05 -10.50 0.06
CA ASP A 65 -27.34 -11.21 1.12
C ASP A 65 -25.80 -11.15 0.98
N ILE A 66 -25.29 -10.60 -0.14
CA ILE A 66 -23.86 -10.41 -0.37
C ILE A 66 -23.49 -8.94 -0.15
N TYR A 67 -22.48 -8.71 0.68
CA TYR A 67 -22.01 -7.36 1.02
C TYR A 67 -20.52 -7.19 0.72
N ALA A 68 -20.13 -6.00 0.26
CA ALA A 68 -18.74 -5.61 0.09
C ALA A 68 -18.46 -4.23 0.71
N ILE A 69 -17.31 -4.10 1.36
CA ILE A 69 -16.84 -2.88 2.04
C ILE A 69 -15.34 -2.64 1.76
N GLY A 70 -14.87 -1.46 2.10
CA GLY A 70 -13.47 -1.07 1.98
C GLY A 70 -13.01 -0.98 0.52
N ASP A 71 -11.76 -1.37 0.28
CA ASP A 71 -11.11 -1.15 -1.01
C ASP A 71 -11.72 -1.99 -2.14
N LEU A 72 -12.40 -3.08 -1.80
CA LEU A 72 -13.14 -3.93 -2.73
C LEU A 72 -14.45 -3.29 -3.19
N ALA A 73 -15.07 -2.43 -2.38
CA ALA A 73 -16.39 -1.87 -2.67
C ALA A 73 -16.30 -0.62 -3.56
N ALA A 74 -17.17 -0.56 -4.57
CA ALA A 74 -17.36 0.59 -5.44
C ALA A 74 -18.82 1.03 -5.40
N MET A 75 -19.11 1.97 -4.49
CA MET A 75 -20.42 2.60 -4.38
C MET A 75 -20.48 3.79 -5.33
N ILE A 76 -21.11 3.61 -6.49
CA ILE A 76 -21.13 4.64 -7.55
C ILE A 76 -22.33 5.56 -7.33
N THR A 77 -22.06 6.85 -7.16
CA THR A 77 -23.07 7.92 -7.06
C THR A 77 -22.66 9.12 -7.90
N GLU A 78 -23.55 10.10 -8.10
CA GLU A 78 -23.20 11.37 -8.78
C GLU A 78 -22.03 12.09 -8.09
N GLU A 79 -21.96 12.06 -6.76
CA GLU A 79 -20.86 12.63 -5.98
C GLU A 79 -19.57 11.78 -6.05
N THR A 80 -19.70 10.47 -6.29
CA THR A 80 -18.60 9.52 -6.30
C THR A 80 -18.64 8.62 -7.54
N PRO A 81 -18.39 9.17 -8.75
CA PRO A 81 -18.52 8.42 -10.00
C PRO A 81 -17.48 7.29 -10.15
N LYS A 82 -16.44 7.29 -9.32
CA LYS A 82 -15.40 6.23 -9.27
C LYS A 82 -15.46 5.42 -7.95
N GLY A 83 -16.52 5.60 -7.19
CA GLY A 83 -16.65 5.10 -5.83
C GLY A 83 -15.85 5.89 -4.80
N HIS A 84 -16.00 5.52 -3.54
CA HIS A 84 -15.25 6.16 -2.46
C HIS A 84 -13.73 5.89 -2.56
N PRO A 85 -12.90 6.80 -2.03
CA PRO A 85 -11.46 6.58 -1.90
C PRO A 85 -11.13 5.29 -1.13
N GLN A 86 -10.12 4.57 -1.60
CA GLN A 86 -9.58 3.36 -0.98
C GLN A 86 -8.71 3.74 0.23
N LEU A 87 -9.37 4.18 1.31
CA LEU A 87 -8.74 4.66 2.53
C LEU A 87 -9.31 3.94 3.75
N ALA A 88 -8.45 3.64 4.73
CA ALA A 88 -8.87 2.96 5.96
C ALA A 88 -10.05 3.65 6.70
N PRO A 89 -10.12 5.00 6.82
CA PRO A 89 -11.27 5.65 7.45
C PRO A 89 -12.61 5.40 6.73
N VAL A 90 -12.58 5.26 5.39
CA VAL A 90 -13.78 4.93 4.60
C VAL A 90 -14.20 3.50 4.91
N ALA A 91 -13.27 2.54 4.89
CA ALA A 91 -13.55 1.14 5.20
C ALA A 91 -14.12 0.98 6.62
N ILE A 92 -13.56 1.69 7.61
CA ILE A 92 -14.06 1.69 8.99
C ILE A 92 -15.47 2.27 9.08
N ALA A 93 -15.75 3.36 8.35
CA ALA A 93 -17.08 3.96 8.32
C ALA A 93 -18.11 3.01 7.71
N GLN A 94 -17.77 2.36 6.58
CA GLN A 94 -18.61 1.35 5.94
C GLN A 94 -18.86 0.16 6.86
N ALA A 95 -17.83 -0.37 7.52
CA ALA A 95 -17.97 -1.47 8.48
C ALA A 95 -18.93 -1.12 9.62
N LYS A 96 -18.80 0.08 10.21
CA LYS A 96 -19.68 0.55 11.29
C LYS A 96 -21.13 0.69 10.82
N MET A 97 -21.35 1.18 9.60
CA MET A 97 -22.71 1.30 9.06
C MET A 97 -23.29 -0.09 8.75
N LEU A 98 -22.52 -0.95 8.07
CA LEU A 98 -22.95 -2.29 7.71
C LEU A 98 -23.33 -3.10 8.95
N ALA A 99 -22.53 -3.05 10.02
CA ALA A 99 -22.86 -3.72 11.29
C ALA A 99 -24.22 -3.27 11.86
N LYS A 100 -24.54 -1.96 11.77
CA LYS A 100 -25.85 -1.44 12.20
C LYS A 100 -26.98 -1.89 11.27
N ASN A 101 -26.71 -1.96 9.96
CA ASN A 101 -27.68 -2.39 8.96
C ASN A 101 -28.00 -3.89 9.08
N LEU A 102 -27.00 -4.74 9.32
CA LEU A 102 -27.23 -6.16 9.61
C LEU A 102 -28.13 -6.34 10.85
N GLY A 103 -27.88 -5.57 11.91
CA GLY A 103 -28.76 -5.55 13.09
C GLY A 103 -30.18 -5.04 12.82
N ARG A 104 -30.39 -4.24 11.77
CA ARG A 104 -31.71 -3.79 11.32
C ARG A 104 -32.41 -4.86 10.48
N THR A 105 -31.68 -5.53 9.59
CA THR A 105 -32.19 -6.67 8.81
C THR A 105 -32.76 -7.75 9.74
N LEU A 106 -32.02 -8.10 10.79
CA LEU A 106 -32.48 -9.08 11.80
C LEU A 106 -33.76 -8.65 12.54
N LYS A 107 -34.08 -7.35 12.55
CA LYS A 107 -35.27 -6.76 13.19
C LYS A 107 -36.34 -6.36 12.18
N ASN A 108 -36.20 -6.74 10.90
CA ASN A 108 -37.07 -6.31 9.81
C ASN A 108 -37.25 -4.77 9.73
N GLN A 109 -36.17 -4.03 10.01
CA GLN A 109 -36.15 -2.57 9.96
C GLN A 109 -35.51 -2.07 8.66
N PRO A 110 -35.91 -0.89 8.16
CA PRO A 110 -35.32 -0.32 6.96
C PRO A 110 -33.83 -0.01 7.13
N LEU A 111 -33.05 -0.31 6.09
CA LEU A 111 -31.61 -0.05 6.04
C LEU A 111 -31.32 1.46 5.98
N LYS A 112 -30.17 1.87 6.50
CA LYS A 112 -29.69 3.25 6.39
C LYS A 112 -28.65 3.37 5.29
N PRO A 113 -28.79 4.34 4.39
CA PRO A 113 -27.81 4.55 3.33
C PRO A 113 -26.49 5.07 3.92
N PHE A 114 -25.40 4.71 3.27
CA PHE A 114 -24.06 5.18 3.61
C PHE A 114 -23.90 6.64 3.21
N SER A 115 -23.38 7.44 4.14
CA SER A 115 -22.95 8.80 3.87
C SER A 115 -21.60 9.01 4.53
N TYR A 116 -20.60 9.38 3.73
CA TYR A 116 -19.24 9.61 4.20
C TYR A 116 -18.87 11.08 4.08
N LYS A 117 -18.57 11.69 5.22
CA LYS A 117 -17.99 13.04 5.25
C LYS A 117 -16.47 12.92 5.37
N SER A 118 -15.77 13.25 4.29
CA SER A 118 -14.32 13.35 4.32
C SER A 118 -13.88 14.57 5.13
N TYR A 119 -13.07 14.35 6.16
CA TYR A 119 -12.46 15.42 6.95
C TYR A 119 -11.12 15.90 6.37
N GLY A 120 -10.65 15.26 5.29
CA GLY A 120 -9.37 15.54 4.67
C GLY A 120 -8.38 14.37 4.77
N VAL A 121 -7.27 14.49 4.06
CA VAL A 121 -6.19 13.50 4.03
C VAL A 121 -4.86 14.18 4.33
N MET A 122 -3.95 13.45 4.96
CA MET A 122 -2.60 13.94 5.27
C MET A 122 -1.59 12.88 4.89
N ALA A 123 -0.50 13.29 4.26
CA ALA A 123 0.59 12.40 3.86
C ALA A 123 1.93 13.03 4.21
N THR A 124 2.82 12.24 4.83
CA THR A 124 4.21 12.64 5.08
C THR A 124 5.04 12.38 3.83
N ILE A 125 5.71 13.41 3.31
CA ILE A 125 6.57 13.31 2.12
C ILE A 125 8.02 12.99 2.53
N GLY A 126 8.42 13.36 3.75
CA GLY A 126 9.74 13.07 4.28
C GLY A 126 9.97 13.68 5.66
N ARG A 127 11.24 13.76 6.06
CA ARG A 127 11.63 14.33 7.36
C ARG A 127 11.18 15.79 7.44
N ASN A 128 10.41 16.14 8.47
CA ASN A 128 9.82 17.46 8.69
C ASN A 128 8.95 17.99 7.53
N ASN A 129 8.42 17.15 6.65
CA ASN A 129 7.57 17.58 5.54
C ASN A 129 6.33 16.69 5.42
N ALA A 130 5.15 17.29 5.57
CA ALA A 130 3.88 16.66 5.27
C ALA A 130 2.99 17.60 4.47
N VAL A 131 2.07 17.03 3.71
CA VAL A 131 1.00 17.75 3.00
C VAL A 131 -0.31 17.39 3.65
N VAL A 132 -1.11 18.42 3.89
CA VAL A 132 -2.43 18.37 4.49
C VAL A 132 -3.41 18.88 3.45
N ASP A 133 -4.36 18.04 3.07
CA ASP A 133 -5.46 18.37 2.16
C ASP A 133 -6.77 18.29 2.95
N LEU A 134 -7.29 19.45 3.34
CA LEU A 134 -8.60 19.62 3.97
C LEU A 134 -9.60 20.13 2.93
N LYS A 135 -10.90 19.93 3.20
CA LYS A 135 -11.98 20.35 2.31
C LYS A 135 -11.90 21.83 1.88
N PHE A 136 -11.35 22.71 2.74
CA PHE A 136 -11.28 24.15 2.50
C PHE A 136 -9.86 24.71 2.37
N THR A 137 -8.83 23.95 2.78
CA THR A 137 -7.45 24.45 2.82
C THR A 137 -6.47 23.35 2.49
N ARG A 138 -5.43 23.70 1.72
CA ARG A 138 -4.33 22.81 1.36
C ARG A 138 -3.03 23.49 1.75
N PHE A 139 -2.22 22.84 2.56
CA PHE A 139 -0.93 23.37 2.98
C PHE A 139 0.09 22.26 3.17
N GLY A 140 1.36 22.59 3.06
CA GLY A 140 2.45 21.62 3.12
C GLY A 140 3.70 22.16 3.78
N GLY A 141 4.69 21.28 3.93
CA GLY A 141 5.99 21.59 4.49
C GLY A 141 6.09 21.31 5.99
N ARG A 142 6.91 22.11 6.69
CA ARG A 142 7.20 21.93 8.13
C ARG A 142 5.97 22.14 9.00
N PHE A 143 5.12 23.10 8.64
CA PHE A 143 3.87 23.34 9.36
C PHE A 143 2.89 22.17 9.20
N GLY A 144 2.75 21.63 7.99
CA GLY A 144 1.97 20.42 7.73
C GLY A 144 2.46 19.23 8.56
N TRP A 145 3.78 19.10 8.74
CA TRP A 145 4.37 18.05 9.57
C TRP A 145 4.00 18.18 11.05
N TYR A 146 4.01 19.39 11.61
CA TYR A 146 3.55 19.61 12.99
C TYR A 146 2.05 19.30 13.16
N CYS A 147 1.20 19.71 12.21
CA CYS A 147 -0.22 19.37 12.23
C CYS A 147 -0.45 17.86 12.17
N TRP A 148 0.27 17.16 11.29
CA TRP A 148 0.23 15.69 11.20
C TRP A 148 0.64 15.05 12.53
N LEU A 149 1.75 15.50 13.13
CA LEU A 149 2.25 14.97 14.41
C LEU A 149 1.23 15.19 15.53
N PHE A 150 0.61 16.36 15.59
CA PHE A 150 -0.39 16.71 16.59
C PHE A 150 -1.63 15.81 16.49
N ILE A 151 -2.22 15.67 15.30
CA ILE A 151 -3.41 14.84 15.09
C ILE A 151 -3.11 13.36 15.36
N HIS A 152 -1.97 12.87 14.88
CA HIS A 152 -1.55 11.50 15.11
C HIS A 152 -1.38 11.20 16.60
N LEU A 153 -0.75 12.10 17.36
CA LEU A 153 -0.59 11.99 18.80
C LEU A 153 -1.94 11.98 19.54
N MET A 154 -2.88 12.83 19.13
CA MET A 154 -4.23 12.85 19.71
C MET A 154 -4.99 11.54 19.44
N SER A 155 -4.82 10.96 18.25
CA SER A 155 -5.52 9.74 17.79
C SER A 155 -5.12 8.44 18.51
N LEU A 156 -3.95 8.40 19.18
CA LEU A 156 -3.57 7.27 20.02
C LEU A 156 -4.56 7.12 21.20
N VAL A 157 -4.69 5.94 21.81
CA VAL A 157 -5.62 5.72 22.95
C VAL A 157 -4.83 5.73 24.26
N GLY A 158 -5.32 6.47 25.29
CA GLY A 158 -4.74 6.48 26.66
C GLY A 158 -3.65 7.53 26.92
N PHE A 159 -4.01 8.68 27.53
CA PHE A 159 -3.14 9.88 27.68
C PHE A 159 -1.77 9.62 28.34
N ARG A 160 -1.68 8.73 29.34
CA ARG A 160 -0.44 8.49 30.11
C ARG A 160 0.65 7.76 29.31
N ASN A 161 0.29 6.75 28.52
CA ASN A 161 1.27 6.02 27.71
C ASN A 161 1.69 6.79 26.43
N LYS A 162 0.84 7.72 25.97
CA LYS A 162 1.12 8.56 24.79
C LYS A 162 2.32 9.48 24.98
N VAL A 163 2.44 10.13 26.14
CA VAL A 163 3.52 11.10 26.39
C VAL A 163 4.86 10.39 26.47
N VAL A 164 4.93 9.22 27.12
CA VAL A 164 6.16 8.42 27.19
C VAL A 164 6.55 7.87 25.81
N ALA A 165 5.59 7.34 25.04
CA ALA A 165 5.85 6.90 23.66
C ALA A 165 6.30 8.07 22.76
N PHE A 166 5.72 9.25 22.94
CA PHE A 166 6.12 10.47 22.24
C PHE A 166 7.52 10.93 22.63
N ILE A 167 7.85 10.97 23.93
CA ILE A 167 9.18 11.36 24.41
C ILE A 167 10.21 10.34 23.93
N ASN A 168 9.93 9.04 23.99
CA ASN A 168 10.82 8.01 23.46
C ASN A 168 11.00 8.11 21.94
N TRP A 169 9.93 8.38 21.20
CA TRP A 169 10.01 8.61 19.75
C TRP A 169 10.77 9.90 19.43
N ALA A 170 10.51 10.99 20.14
CA ALA A 170 11.18 12.28 19.96
C ALA A 170 12.66 12.17 20.32
N TRP A 171 12.99 11.48 21.41
CA TRP A 171 14.34 11.15 21.82
C TRP A 171 15.03 10.25 20.80
N ASN A 172 14.39 9.21 20.28
CA ASN A 172 14.98 8.38 19.21
C ASN A 172 15.16 9.18 17.90
N TYR A 173 14.21 10.05 17.56
CA TYR A 173 14.27 10.90 16.37
C TYR A 173 15.39 11.95 16.47
N PHE A 174 15.63 12.53 17.65
CA PHE A 174 16.69 13.51 17.89
C PHE A 174 18.05 12.88 18.21
N SER A 175 18.10 11.87 19.08
CA SER A 175 19.32 11.21 19.56
C SER A 175 19.93 10.20 18.58
N TYR A 176 19.44 10.13 17.33
CA TYR A 176 20.11 9.40 16.25
C TYR A 176 20.36 7.91 16.50
N ASP A 177 19.68 7.30 17.48
CA ASP A 177 19.89 5.90 17.82
C ASP A 177 18.86 5.01 17.12
N ARG A 178 18.99 4.96 15.79
CA ARG A 178 18.59 3.76 15.06
C ARG A 178 19.86 3.04 14.70
N GLY A 179 20.27 2.11 15.56
CA GLY A 179 21.07 0.99 15.13
C GLY A 179 20.43 0.42 13.86
N LEU A 180 21.05 0.70 12.71
CA LEU A 180 20.70 0.10 11.44
C LEU A 180 20.74 -1.41 11.68
N ARG A 181 19.58 -2.05 11.83
CA ARG A 181 19.49 -3.50 11.69
C ARG A 181 19.67 -3.80 10.21
N LEU A 182 20.92 -3.71 9.78
CA LEU A 182 21.41 -4.22 8.52
C LEU A 182 21.29 -5.75 8.64
N ILE A 183 20.19 -6.30 8.12
CA ILE A 183 20.09 -7.73 7.87
C ILE A 183 21.01 -8.00 6.67
N ILE A 184 22.31 -8.12 6.93
CA ILE A 184 23.26 -8.63 5.96
C ILE A 184 22.97 -10.12 5.86
N ARG A 185 22.24 -10.51 4.81
CA ARG A 185 22.21 -11.90 4.39
C ARG A 185 23.65 -12.25 4.03
N SER A 186 24.29 -13.15 4.76
CA SER A 186 25.56 -13.72 4.33
C SER A 186 25.31 -14.32 2.94
N LEU A 187 25.99 -13.78 1.93
CA LEU A 187 26.10 -14.49 0.67
C LEU A 187 26.81 -15.79 0.99
N ASP A 188 26.12 -16.91 0.84
CA ASP A 188 26.75 -18.21 0.94
C ASP A 188 27.85 -18.25 -0.12
N ARG A 189 29.10 -18.25 0.33
CA ARG A 189 30.30 -18.30 -0.51
C ARG A 189 30.56 -19.72 -1.02
N ARG A 190 29.52 -20.55 -1.13
CA ARG A 190 29.58 -21.93 -1.64
C ARG A 190 29.00 -22.01 -3.05
N SER A 191 29.82 -21.61 -4.02
CA SER A 191 29.85 -22.20 -5.38
C SER A 191 30.88 -21.51 -6.28
N VAL A 192 32.03 -21.09 -5.73
CA VAL A 192 33.22 -21.00 -6.58
C VAL A 192 33.83 -22.38 -6.61
N ASN A 193 33.45 -23.17 -7.61
CA ASN A 193 34.02 -24.48 -7.88
C ASN A 193 35.47 -24.27 -8.35
N TYR A 194 36.42 -24.25 -7.41
CA TYR A 194 37.86 -24.14 -7.70
C TYR A 194 38.39 -25.28 -8.60
N GLN A 195 37.65 -26.38 -8.69
CA GLN A 195 37.96 -27.53 -9.56
C GLN A 195 37.93 -27.19 -11.06
N THR A 196 37.17 -26.17 -11.49
CA THR A 196 37.13 -25.78 -12.92
C THR A 196 38.37 -25.00 -13.34
N ILE A 197 38.97 -24.21 -12.44
CA ILE A 197 40.12 -23.35 -12.74
C ILE A 197 41.42 -24.17 -12.86
N GLU A 198 41.51 -25.28 -12.12
CA GLU A 198 42.71 -26.13 -12.10
C GLU A 198 42.76 -27.12 -13.27
N ASN A 199 41.59 -27.56 -13.76
CA ASN A 199 41.49 -28.40 -14.96
C ASN A 199 41.79 -27.64 -16.26
N ASP A 200 41.51 -26.34 -16.32
CA ASP A 200 41.86 -25.50 -17.47
C ASP A 200 43.37 -25.20 -17.53
N ARG A 201 44.04 -25.13 -16.37
CA ARG A 201 45.51 -24.98 -16.29
C ARG A 201 46.27 -26.22 -16.74
N ARG A 202 45.73 -27.43 -16.52
CA ARG A 202 46.34 -28.69 -16.98
C ARG A 202 46.17 -28.93 -18.48
N LYS A 203 45.08 -28.44 -19.09
CA LYS A 203 44.85 -28.58 -20.53
C LYS A 203 45.74 -27.67 -21.39
N SER A 204 46.18 -26.52 -20.87
CA SER A 204 47.08 -25.62 -21.63
C SER A 204 48.54 -26.10 -21.73
N HIS A 205 48.96 -27.09 -20.94
CA HIS A 205 50.35 -27.60 -20.91
C HIS A 205 50.56 -28.93 -21.65
N SER A 206 49.56 -29.46 -22.34
CA SER A 206 49.66 -30.77 -23.04
C SER A 206 49.59 -30.70 -24.57
N GLY A 207 49.72 -29.51 -25.16
CA GLY A 207 49.72 -29.31 -26.62
C GLY A 207 51.09 -28.94 -27.18
N HIS A 208 51.98 -29.92 -27.34
CA HIS A 208 53.09 -29.85 -28.31
C HIS A 208 53.03 -31.10 -29.19
N PRO A 209 52.71 -30.96 -30.50
CA PRO A 209 52.83 -32.07 -31.43
C PRO A 209 54.29 -32.24 -31.83
N SER A 210 54.78 -33.47 -31.69
CA SER A 210 56.01 -33.96 -32.29
C SER A 210 55.88 -34.02 -33.81
N SER A 211 56.70 -33.24 -34.50
CA SER A 211 57.26 -33.52 -35.84
C SER A 211 58.29 -32.44 -36.19
#